data_AF-A0AAV0F731-F1
#
_entry.id   AF-A0AAV0F731-F1
#
_cell.length_a   1.000
_cell.length_b   1.000
_cell.length_c   1.000
_cell.angle_alpha   90.00
_cell.angle_beta   90.00
_cell.angle_gamma   90.00
#
_symmetry.space_group_name_H-M   'P 1'
#
loop_
_entity.id
_entity.type
_entity.pdbx_description
1 polymer ?
#
loop_
_entity_poly.entity_id
_entity_poly.type
_entity_poly.pdbx_seq_one_letter_code
_entity_poly.pdbx_strand_id
1 'polypeptide(L)'
;MTSKLLLKRHQTLIEFAKSIQTLHHFQRNAISTPYIPFSRLESLIYSRPYSATSQQPINLSLKDSKSKPVYSSLNETELSKFSAIAETWWDSEGPFKPLHKMNPTRLAFIRSTLCRHFGRDPYSPKPFQGLKFVDVGCGGGILSEPLARMGATVMGIDAIDKNIKIARIHADLDPITSSVEYRCTTAVNPPKYISSRDDIIANNVARKFGGRTEAV
;
A
#
# COMPACT_ATOMS: atom_id res chain seq x y z
N MET A 1 -45.62 8.26 22.14
CA MET A 1 -44.31 8.66 21.55
C MET A 1 -43.19 7.61 21.69
N THR A 2 -43.36 6.57 22.51
CA THR A 2 -42.33 5.55 22.83
C THR A 2 -42.05 4.51 21.73
N SER A 3 -43.07 4.12 20.95
CA SER A 3 -42.94 3.09 19.89
C SER A 3 -42.01 3.50 18.74
N LYS A 4 -42.09 4.75 18.25
CA LYS A 4 -41.22 5.25 17.17
C LYS A 4 -39.75 5.32 17.57
N LEU A 5 -39.47 5.62 18.85
CA LEU A 5 -38.10 5.68 19.37
C LEU A 5 -37.48 4.29 19.52
N LEU A 6 -38.27 3.30 19.97
CA LEU A 6 -37.84 1.90 20.05
C LEU A 6 -37.53 1.33 18.66
N LEU A 7 -38.40 1.61 17.68
CA LEU A 7 -38.21 1.15 16.29
C LEU A 7 -36.94 1.75 15.68
N LYS A 8 -36.66 3.03 15.95
CA LYS A 8 -35.46 3.71 15.47
C LYS A 8 -34.19 3.11 16.07
N ARG A 9 -34.18 2.81 17.38
CA ARG A 9 -33.05 2.14 18.05
C ARG A 9 -32.82 0.72 17.53
N HIS A 10 -33.90 -0.02 17.27
CA HIS A 10 -33.82 -1.37 16.71
C HIS A 10 -33.24 -1.35 15.28
N GLN A 11 -33.65 -0.39 14.45
CA GLN A 11 -33.10 -0.21 13.10
C GLN A 11 -31.61 0.15 13.15
N THR A 12 -31.19 1.05 14.06
CA THR A 12 -29.78 1.41 14.22
C THR A 12 -28.92 0.21 14.65
N LEU A 13 -29.42 -0.66 15.53
CA LEU A 13 -28.70 -1.87 15.96
C LEU A 13 -28.57 -2.90 14.82
N ILE A 14 -29.61 -3.05 13.99
CA ILE A 14 -29.56 -3.92 12.81
C ILE A 14 -28.52 -3.41 11.81
N GLU A 15 -28.50 -2.11 11.52
CA GLU A 15 -27.52 -1.54 10.60
C GLU A 15 -26.08 -1.62 11.17
N PHE A 16 -25.91 -1.46 12.48
CA PHE A 16 -24.63 -1.67 13.14
C PHE A 16 -24.13 -3.12 13.05
N ALA A 17 -25.02 -4.10 13.25
CA ALA A 17 -24.70 -5.53 13.13
C ALA A 17 -24.34 -5.91 11.69
N LYS A 18 -25.10 -5.42 10.69
CA LYS A 18 -24.77 -5.59 9.26
C LYS A 18 -23.43 -4.94 8.90
N SER A 19 -23.12 -3.79 9.50
CA SER A 19 -21.84 -3.11 9.37
C SER A 19 -20.68 -3.99 9.87
N ILE A 20 -20.81 -4.57 11.07
CA ILE A 20 -19.78 -5.48 11.63
C ILE A 20 -19.59 -6.72 10.75
N GLN A 21 -20.70 -7.30 10.26
CA GLN A 21 -20.66 -8.50 9.44
C GLN A 21 -20.02 -8.24 8.07
N THR A 22 -20.32 -7.09 7.46
CA THR A 22 -19.69 -6.60 6.23
C THR A 22 -18.21 -6.29 6.44
N LEU A 23 -17.85 -5.68 7.58
CA LEU A 23 -16.47 -5.41 7.98
C LEU A 23 -15.66 -6.71 8.09
N HIS A 24 -16.21 -7.74 8.74
CA HIS A 24 -15.56 -9.04 8.88
C HIS A 24 -15.47 -9.81 7.56
N HIS A 25 -16.50 -9.77 6.72
CA HIS A 25 -16.48 -10.41 5.40
C HIS A 25 -15.45 -9.74 4.48
N PHE A 26 -15.39 -8.41 4.49
CA PHE A 26 -14.41 -7.64 3.73
C PHE A 26 -12.99 -7.84 4.25
N GLN A 27 -12.79 -7.84 5.57
CA GLN A 27 -11.49 -8.17 6.17
C GLN A 27 -11.04 -9.58 5.77
N ARG A 28 -11.93 -10.57 5.69
CA ARG A 28 -11.56 -11.91 5.21
C ARG A 28 -11.13 -11.91 3.74
N ASN A 29 -11.87 -11.26 2.85
CA ASN A 29 -11.57 -11.27 1.41
C ASN A 29 -10.40 -10.33 1.03
N ALA A 30 -10.12 -9.30 1.82
CA ALA A 30 -8.96 -8.42 1.63
C ALA A 30 -7.66 -9.01 2.19
N ILE A 31 -7.75 -10.03 3.06
CA ILE A 31 -6.60 -10.68 3.72
C ILE A 31 -6.34 -12.09 3.16
N SER A 32 -7.33 -12.79 2.61
CA SER A 32 -7.13 -14.13 2.06
C SER A 32 -6.51 -14.08 0.67
N THR A 33 -5.19 -13.92 0.59
CA THR A 33 -4.42 -14.25 -0.61
C THR A 33 -3.67 -15.57 -0.37
N PRO A 34 -3.66 -16.50 -1.33
CA PRO A 34 -2.96 -17.76 -1.17
C PRO A 34 -1.44 -17.52 -1.11
N TYR A 35 -0.79 -18.08 -0.09
CA TYR A 35 0.67 -18.14 0.00
C TYR A 35 1.23 -18.84 -1.24
N ILE A 36 2.17 -18.19 -1.93
CA ILE A 36 2.92 -18.79 -3.03
C ILE A 36 4.35 -19.08 -2.58
N PRO A 37 4.78 -20.35 -2.57
CA PRO A 37 6.16 -20.72 -2.29
C PRO A 37 7.13 -20.12 -3.32
N PHE A 38 8.33 -19.75 -2.85
CA PHE A 38 9.39 -19.11 -3.65
C PHE A 38 9.73 -19.82 -4.96
N SER A 39 9.71 -21.16 -5.01
CA SER A 39 9.97 -21.92 -6.24
C SER A 39 9.04 -21.54 -7.40
N ARG A 40 7.79 -21.19 -7.09
CA ARG A 40 6.81 -20.73 -8.08
C ARG A 40 7.00 -19.25 -8.42
N LEU A 41 7.41 -18.42 -7.46
CA LEU A 41 7.75 -17.01 -7.65
C LEU A 41 9.03 -16.82 -8.50
N GLU A 42 10.11 -17.55 -8.23
CA GLU A 42 11.32 -17.57 -9.06
C GLU A 42 11.01 -17.94 -10.50
N SER A 43 10.23 -19.00 -10.70
CA SER A 43 9.85 -19.41 -12.05
C SER A 43 9.12 -18.29 -12.80
N LEU A 44 8.26 -17.50 -12.12
CA LEU A 44 7.55 -16.37 -12.70
C LEU A 44 8.44 -15.13 -12.89
N ILE A 45 9.41 -14.91 -11.99
CA ILE A 45 10.40 -13.82 -12.07
C ILE A 45 11.34 -14.03 -13.26
N TYR A 46 11.82 -15.25 -13.46
CA TYR A 46 12.83 -15.58 -14.47
C TYR A 46 12.23 -15.97 -15.83
N SER A 47 10.94 -16.31 -15.93
CA SER A 47 10.29 -16.72 -17.19
C SER A 47 9.69 -15.58 -18.03
N ARG A 48 9.52 -14.37 -17.49
CA ARG A 48 8.98 -13.24 -18.26
C ARG A 48 10.10 -12.48 -18.97
N PRO A 49 10.02 -12.28 -20.30
CA PRO A 49 11.00 -11.48 -21.01
C PRO A 49 10.97 -10.05 -20.50
N TYR A 50 12.10 -9.65 -19.93
CA TYR A 50 12.43 -8.29 -19.55
C TYR A 50 12.20 -7.36 -20.76
N SER A 51 11.22 -6.45 -20.68
CA SER A 51 11.17 -5.30 -21.59
C SER A 51 12.30 -4.36 -21.18
N ALA A 52 13.44 -4.52 -21.86
CA ALA A 52 14.62 -3.71 -21.71
C ALA A 52 14.35 -2.28 -22.18
N THR A 53 13.77 -1.46 -21.31
CA THR A 53 13.85 -0.02 -21.47
C THR A 53 13.94 0.58 -20.07
N SER A 54 15.08 1.18 -19.75
CA SER A 54 15.44 1.78 -18.46
C SER A 54 16.17 0.89 -17.44
N GLN A 55 17.20 0.17 -17.88
CA GLN A 55 18.43 0.07 -17.09
C GLN A 55 19.37 1.19 -17.56
N GLN A 56 19.39 2.30 -16.85
CA GLN A 56 20.57 3.15 -16.85
C GLN A 56 21.42 2.71 -15.65
N PRO A 57 22.67 2.24 -15.85
CA PRO A 57 23.55 1.95 -14.75
C PRO A 57 23.85 3.24 -13.97
N ILE A 58 23.76 3.17 -12.64
CA ILE A 58 24.20 4.26 -11.76
C ILE A 58 25.73 4.28 -11.85
N ASN A 59 26.27 5.11 -12.74
CA ASN A 59 27.69 5.25 -12.92
C ASN A 59 28.24 6.17 -11.81
N LEU A 60 28.66 5.59 -10.67
CA LEU A 60 29.49 6.31 -9.70
C LEU A 60 30.92 6.42 -10.24
N SER A 61 31.10 7.28 -11.24
CA SER A 61 32.42 7.80 -11.59
C SER A 61 32.65 9.07 -10.77
N LEU A 62 33.47 8.94 -9.72
CA LEU A 62 33.98 10.07 -8.95
C LEU A 62 34.86 10.93 -9.85
N LYS A 63 34.31 12.03 -10.39
CA LYS A 63 35.09 13.19 -10.82
C LYS A 63 34.40 14.48 -10.42
N ASP A 64 35.22 15.35 -9.84
CA ASP A 64 34.92 16.62 -9.20
C ASP A 64 33.85 17.49 -9.86
N SER A 65 32.86 17.91 -9.07
CA SER A 65 32.39 19.31 -9.05
C SER A 65 31.45 19.53 -7.86
N LYS A 66 31.63 20.67 -7.19
CA LYS A 66 30.93 21.07 -5.96
C LYS A 66 29.40 21.12 -6.15
N SER A 67 28.69 20.04 -5.87
CA SER A 67 27.22 20.04 -5.71
C SER A 67 26.83 19.96 -4.24
N LYS A 68 25.90 20.82 -3.81
CA LYS A 68 25.30 20.82 -2.47
C LYS A 68 24.89 19.39 -2.07
N PRO A 69 25.08 18.96 -0.80
CA PRO A 69 24.77 17.59 -0.41
C PRO A 69 23.27 17.40 -0.55
N VAL A 70 22.86 16.55 -1.48
CA VAL A 70 21.52 15.96 -1.46
C VAL A 70 21.50 15.06 -0.24
N TYR A 71 20.88 15.53 0.85
CA TYR A 71 20.71 14.73 2.05
C TYR A 71 19.85 13.51 1.70
N SER A 72 20.51 12.38 1.46
CA SER A 72 19.87 11.07 1.34
C SER A 72 19.23 10.74 2.68
N SER A 73 17.89 10.67 2.72
CA SER A 73 17.17 10.19 3.90
C SER A 73 17.10 8.66 3.97
N LEU A 74 17.87 7.97 3.13
CA LEU A 74 17.88 6.51 3.05
C LEU A 74 19.01 5.97 3.92
N ASN A 75 18.67 4.99 4.76
CA ASN A 75 19.63 4.25 5.55
C ASN A 75 19.98 2.94 4.83
N GLU A 76 21.22 2.84 4.35
CA GLU A 76 21.69 1.67 3.59
C GLU A 76 21.59 0.35 4.37
N THR A 77 21.76 0.41 5.69
CA THR A 77 21.62 -0.78 6.55
C THR A 77 20.16 -1.27 6.59
N GLU A 78 19.21 -0.34 6.65
CA GLU A 78 17.78 -0.68 6.61
C GLU A 78 17.38 -1.21 5.24
N LEU A 79 17.85 -0.57 4.16
CA LEU A 79 17.61 -1.05 2.80
C LEU A 79 18.12 -2.48 2.59
N SER A 80 19.34 -2.76 3.06
CA SER A 80 19.94 -4.09 2.96
C SER A 80 19.15 -5.13 3.75
N LYS A 81 18.70 -4.80 4.97
CA LYS A 81 17.87 -5.68 5.80
C LYS A 81 16.55 -6.03 5.10
N PHE A 82 15.82 -5.03 4.60
CA PHE A 82 14.53 -5.27 3.94
C PHE A 82 14.68 -6.03 2.63
N SER A 83 15.72 -5.74 1.85
CA SER A 83 16.05 -6.49 0.63
C SER A 83 16.33 -7.97 0.93
N ALA A 84 17.08 -8.27 2.00
CA ALA A 84 17.43 -9.64 2.37
C ALA A 84 16.22 -10.53 2.66
N ILE A 85 15.16 -9.97 3.24
CA ILE A 85 13.93 -10.71 3.60
C ILE A 85 12.75 -10.44 2.65
N ALA A 86 12.96 -9.74 1.54
CA ALA A 86 11.88 -9.25 0.67
C ALA A 86 10.93 -10.34 0.18
N GLU A 87 11.41 -11.58 0.01
CA GLU A 87 10.61 -12.72 -0.44
C GLU A 87 9.56 -13.16 0.58
N THR A 88 9.78 -12.85 1.86
CA THR A 88 8.87 -13.21 2.95
C THR A 88 7.76 -12.18 3.16
N TRP A 89 7.63 -11.19 2.26
CA TRP A 89 6.70 -10.06 2.45
C TRP A 89 5.25 -10.50 2.66
N TRP A 90 4.83 -11.56 1.97
CA TRP A 90 3.47 -12.11 2.05
C TRP A 90 3.36 -13.38 2.89
N ASP A 91 4.41 -13.73 3.64
CA ASP A 91 4.32 -14.74 4.70
C ASP A 91 3.68 -14.10 5.94
N SER A 92 2.44 -14.50 6.23
CA SER A 92 1.68 -13.98 7.37
C SER A 92 2.30 -14.33 8.73
N GLU A 93 3.12 -15.38 8.78
CA GLU A 93 3.80 -15.84 10.00
C GLU A 93 5.30 -15.49 10.01
N GLY A 94 5.81 -14.92 8.92
CA GLY A 94 7.19 -14.51 8.74
C GLY A 94 7.56 -13.17 9.40
N PRO A 95 8.72 -12.59 9.06
CA PRO A 95 9.24 -11.36 9.65
C PRO A 95 8.30 -10.15 9.56
N PHE A 96 7.44 -10.10 8.53
CA PHE A 96 6.48 -9.02 8.31
C PHE A 96 5.11 -9.27 8.96
N LYS A 97 4.95 -10.34 9.75
CA LYS A 97 3.74 -10.63 10.55
C LYS A 97 3.16 -9.42 11.30
N PRO A 98 3.97 -8.54 11.94
CA PRO A 98 3.43 -7.34 12.58
C PRO A 98 2.70 -6.41 11.60
N LEU A 99 3.21 -6.24 10.38
CA LEU A 99 2.55 -5.43 9.34
C LEU A 99 1.23 -6.05 8.90
N HIS A 100 1.20 -7.38 8.68
CA HIS A 100 -0.02 -8.11 8.35
C HIS A 100 -1.09 -7.98 9.43
N LYS A 101 -0.71 -8.13 10.71
CA LYS A 101 -1.63 -7.98 11.84
C LYS A 101 -2.13 -6.55 12.04
N MET A 102 -1.29 -5.54 11.76
CA MET A 102 -1.66 -4.13 11.89
C MET A 102 -2.48 -3.62 10.69
N ASN A 103 -2.35 -4.26 9.52
CA ASN A 103 -2.97 -3.83 8.26
C ASN A 103 -4.49 -3.55 8.39
N PRO A 104 -5.30 -4.44 9.00
CA PRO A 104 -6.74 -4.21 9.11
C PRO A 104 -7.08 -2.95 9.92
N THR A 105 -6.31 -2.66 10.97
CA THR A 105 -6.49 -1.47 11.81
C THR A 105 -6.14 -0.19 11.04
N ARG A 106 -5.01 -0.15 10.33
CA ARG A 106 -4.66 1.02 9.51
C ARG A 106 -5.66 1.25 8.37
N LEU A 107 -6.16 0.18 7.72
CA LEU A 107 -7.18 0.30 6.67
C LEU A 107 -8.50 0.85 7.22
N ALA A 108 -8.90 0.42 8.43
CA ALA A 108 -10.08 0.95 9.09
C ALA A 108 -9.95 2.45 9.40
N PHE A 109 -8.77 2.87 9.87
CA PHE A 109 -8.46 4.28 10.11
C PHE A 109 -8.51 5.11 8.83
N ILE A 110 -7.76 4.70 7.79
CA ILE A 110 -7.72 5.37 6.47
C ILE A 110 -9.14 5.51 5.91
N ARG A 111 -9.92 4.42 5.92
CA ARG A 111 -11.31 4.45 5.44
C ARG A 111 -12.20 5.40 6.21
N SER A 112 -12.17 5.35 7.54
CA SER A 112 -12.96 6.27 8.37
C SER A 112 -12.61 7.74 8.10
N THR A 113 -11.32 8.05 8.07
CA THR A 113 -10.82 9.42 7.86
C THR A 113 -11.19 9.95 6.47
N LEU A 114 -10.93 9.19 5.42
CA LEU A 114 -11.17 9.64 4.05
C LEU A 114 -12.66 9.65 3.69
N CYS A 115 -13.44 8.70 4.18
CA CYS A 115 -14.89 8.73 3.96
C CYS A 115 -15.51 9.95 4.62
N ARG A 116 -15.08 10.32 5.83
CA ARG A 116 -15.51 11.56 6.48
C ARG A 116 -15.07 12.81 5.70
N HIS A 117 -13.82 12.84 5.23
CA HIS A 117 -13.27 13.99 4.52
C HIS A 117 -13.97 14.24 3.18
N PHE A 118 -14.21 13.17 2.39
CA PHE A 118 -14.82 13.26 1.06
C PHE A 118 -16.34 13.05 1.05
N GLY A 119 -16.99 12.96 2.21
CA GLY A 119 -18.44 12.75 2.32
C GLY A 119 -18.94 11.43 1.72
N ARG A 120 -18.16 10.35 1.88
CA ARG A 120 -18.43 9.03 1.29
C ARG A 120 -18.98 8.05 2.32
N ASP A 121 -19.67 7.01 1.85
CA ASP A 121 -20.15 5.93 2.70
C ASP A 121 -19.00 4.94 3.05
N PRO A 122 -18.61 4.80 4.33
CA PRO A 122 -17.58 3.86 4.75
C PRO A 122 -18.00 2.38 4.63
N TYR A 123 -19.29 2.11 4.41
CA TYR A 123 -19.83 0.75 4.23
C TYR A 123 -19.98 0.34 2.77
N SER A 124 -19.78 1.27 1.83
CA SER A 124 -19.70 0.95 0.40
C SER A 124 -18.60 -0.10 0.14
N PRO A 125 -18.82 -1.06 -0.79
CA PRO A 125 -17.79 -2.02 -1.17
C PRO A 125 -16.58 -1.36 -1.87
N LYS A 126 -16.78 -0.18 -2.47
CA LYS A 126 -15.73 0.60 -3.14
C LYS A 126 -15.69 2.04 -2.62
N PRO A 127 -15.37 2.25 -1.33
CA PRO A 127 -15.42 3.58 -0.72
C PRO A 127 -14.41 4.54 -1.35
N PHE A 128 -13.36 4.03 -1.99
CA PHE A 128 -12.30 4.84 -2.58
C PHE A 128 -12.40 4.97 -4.10
N GLN A 129 -13.53 4.59 -4.71
CA GLN A 129 -13.74 4.73 -6.15
C GLN A 129 -13.41 6.16 -6.64
N GLY A 130 -12.49 6.26 -7.61
CA GLY A 130 -12.07 7.54 -8.20
C GLY A 130 -11.06 8.34 -7.37
N LEU A 131 -10.63 7.85 -6.21
CA LEU A 131 -9.52 8.43 -5.46
C LEU A 131 -8.20 7.86 -5.97
N LYS A 132 -7.16 8.70 -5.96
CA LYS A 132 -5.78 8.33 -6.32
C LYS A 132 -4.93 8.28 -5.06
N PHE A 133 -4.17 7.19 -4.91
CA PHE A 133 -3.28 6.97 -3.78
C PHE A 133 -1.84 6.82 -4.24
N VAL A 134 -0.93 7.35 -3.45
CA VAL A 134 0.51 7.06 -3.53
C VAL A 134 0.93 6.42 -2.21
N ASP A 135 1.31 5.14 -2.25
CA ASP A 135 1.84 4.39 -1.11
C ASP A 135 3.36 4.49 -1.09
N VAL A 136 3.89 5.35 -0.22
CA VAL A 136 5.33 5.64 -0.12
C VAL A 136 5.99 4.67 0.85
N GLY A 137 7.02 3.97 0.36
CA GLY A 137 7.58 2.82 1.06
C GLY A 137 6.61 1.64 1.03
N CYS A 138 6.03 1.36 -0.16
CA CYS A 138 5.00 0.34 -0.31
C CYS A 138 5.49 -1.08 0.00
N GLY A 139 6.81 -1.30 -0.03
CA GLY A 139 7.39 -2.62 0.14
C GLY A 139 6.83 -3.61 -0.88
N GLY A 140 6.44 -4.80 -0.40
CA GLY A 140 5.76 -5.83 -1.19
C GLY A 140 4.25 -5.62 -1.40
N GLY A 141 3.68 -4.46 -1.06
CA GLY A 141 2.30 -4.12 -1.47
C GLY A 141 1.17 -4.39 -0.47
N ILE A 142 1.48 -4.74 0.79
CA ILE A 142 0.48 -5.11 1.83
C ILE A 142 -0.61 -4.03 2.02
N LEU A 143 -0.26 -2.74 1.87
CA LEU A 143 -1.25 -1.64 1.95
C LEU A 143 -1.90 -1.38 0.60
N SER A 144 -1.06 -1.24 -0.42
CA SER A 144 -1.45 -0.89 -1.79
C SER A 144 -2.58 -1.77 -2.34
N GLU A 145 -2.50 -3.08 -2.15
CA GLU A 145 -3.45 -4.02 -2.71
C GLU A 145 -4.87 -3.91 -2.11
N PRO A 146 -5.06 -3.91 -0.78
CA PRO A 146 -6.37 -3.63 -0.19
C PRO A 146 -6.95 -2.25 -0.55
N LEU A 147 -6.11 -1.22 -0.73
CA LEU A 147 -6.57 0.09 -1.21
C LEU A 147 -7.17 -0.01 -2.62
N ALA A 148 -6.51 -0.74 -3.52
CA ALA A 148 -7.01 -1.00 -4.86
C ALA A 148 -8.32 -1.80 -4.84
N ARG A 149 -8.42 -2.83 -3.98
CA ARG A 149 -9.67 -3.60 -3.78
C ARG A 149 -10.83 -2.73 -3.30
N MET A 150 -10.56 -1.66 -2.55
CA MET A 150 -11.54 -0.65 -2.14
C MET A 150 -11.89 0.38 -3.25
N GLY A 151 -11.38 0.20 -4.47
CA GLY A 151 -11.70 1.01 -5.65
C GLY A 151 -10.74 2.17 -5.91
N ALA A 152 -9.65 2.30 -5.15
CA ALA A 152 -8.65 3.32 -5.39
C ALA A 152 -7.82 3.03 -6.65
N THR A 153 -7.35 4.08 -7.32
CA THR A 153 -6.19 3.97 -8.23
C THR A 153 -4.92 4.13 -7.40
N VAL A 154 -4.06 3.12 -7.36
CA VAL A 154 -2.91 3.10 -6.44
C VAL A 154 -1.60 3.07 -7.20
N MET A 155 -0.67 3.93 -6.80
CA MET A 155 0.74 3.87 -7.17
C MET A 155 1.59 3.56 -5.93
N GLY A 156 2.23 2.40 -5.89
CA GLY A 156 3.21 2.05 -4.86
C GLY A 156 4.62 2.49 -5.27
N ILE A 157 5.34 3.17 -4.39
CA ILE A 157 6.76 3.49 -4.59
C ILE A 157 7.62 2.97 -3.45
N ASP A 158 8.79 2.42 -3.79
CA ASP A 158 9.77 1.92 -2.83
C ASP A 158 11.18 2.09 -3.41
N ALA A 159 12.16 2.28 -2.54
CA ALA A 159 13.56 2.47 -2.94
C ALA A 159 14.26 1.14 -3.29
N ILE A 160 13.66 0.00 -2.93
CA ILE A 160 14.23 -1.33 -3.12
C ILE A 160 13.55 -2.04 -4.29
N ASP A 161 14.28 -2.25 -5.38
CA ASP A 161 13.78 -2.92 -6.59
C ASP A 161 13.21 -4.33 -6.31
N LYS A 162 13.84 -5.08 -5.40
CA LYS A 162 13.38 -6.41 -5.00
C LYS A 162 11.98 -6.36 -4.37
N ASN A 163 11.69 -5.36 -3.54
CA ASN A 163 10.35 -5.18 -2.95
C ASN A 163 9.31 -4.90 -4.03
N ILE A 164 9.64 -4.01 -4.98
CA ILE A 164 8.76 -3.66 -6.10
C ILE A 164 8.47 -4.86 -6.98
N LYS A 165 9.45 -5.73 -7.23
CA LYS A 165 9.24 -6.99 -7.95
C LYS A 165 8.25 -7.89 -7.22
N ILE A 166 8.45 -8.11 -5.92
CA ILE A 166 7.55 -8.91 -5.09
C ILE A 166 6.13 -8.34 -5.11
N ALA A 167 5.98 -7.03 -4.98
CA ALA A 167 4.68 -6.36 -5.03
C ALA A 167 3.95 -6.58 -6.36
N ARG A 168 4.64 -6.39 -7.50
CA ARG A 168 4.04 -6.63 -8.83
C ARG A 168 3.61 -8.08 -9.02
N ILE A 169 4.47 -9.03 -8.64
CA ILE A 169 4.17 -10.45 -8.83
C ILE A 169 2.97 -10.86 -7.99
N HIS A 170 2.89 -10.41 -6.74
CA HIS A 170 1.75 -10.71 -5.88
C HIS A 170 0.47 -10.03 -6.39
N ALA A 171 0.55 -8.76 -6.80
CA ALA A 171 -0.58 -8.03 -7.37
C ALA A 171 -1.14 -8.68 -8.65
N ASP A 172 -0.29 -9.27 -9.49
CA ASP A 172 -0.68 -9.99 -10.71
C ASP A 172 -1.47 -11.28 -10.43
N LEU A 173 -1.44 -11.81 -9.20
CA LEU A 173 -2.20 -13.01 -8.82
C LEU A 173 -3.70 -12.74 -8.72
N ASP A 174 -4.10 -11.47 -8.60
CA ASP A 174 -5.49 -11.08 -8.53
C ASP A 174 -5.83 -10.03 -9.61
N PRO A 175 -6.84 -10.29 -10.45
CA PRO A 175 -7.27 -9.36 -11.50
C PRO A 175 -7.56 -7.94 -11.01
N ILE A 176 -8.08 -7.78 -9.78
CA ILE A 176 -8.41 -6.47 -9.20
C ILE A 176 -7.14 -5.67 -8.86
N THR A 177 -6.08 -6.33 -8.42
CA THR A 177 -4.83 -5.67 -8.00
C THR A 177 -3.79 -5.61 -9.11
N SER A 178 -3.94 -6.38 -10.19
CA SER A 178 -3.03 -6.38 -11.34
C SER A 178 -2.86 -5.00 -12.01
N SER A 179 -3.81 -4.07 -11.79
CA SER A 179 -3.73 -2.70 -12.28
C SER A 179 -2.97 -1.74 -11.34
N VAL A 180 -2.50 -2.20 -10.17
CA VAL A 180 -1.71 -1.37 -9.26
C VAL A 180 -0.35 -1.09 -9.89
N GLU A 181 0.00 0.19 -9.97
CA GLU A 181 1.28 0.59 -10.52
C GLU A 181 2.35 0.61 -9.43
N TYR A 182 3.43 -0.15 -9.60
CA TYR A 182 4.58 -0.11 -8.70
C TYR A 182 5.79 0.49 -9.40
N ARG A 183 6.55 1.37 -8.73
CA ARG A 183 7.79 1.97 -9.26
C ARG A 183 8.92 1.95 -8.24
N CYS A 184 10.10 1.52 -8.67
CA CYS A 184 11.33 1.64 -7.88
C CYS A 184 11.84 3.08 -7.95
N THR A 185 11.57 3.86 -6.92
CA THR A 185 11.99 5.26 -6.80
C THR A 185 11.94 5.72 -5.34
N THR A 186 12.53 6.88 -5.07
CA THR A 186 12.52 7.48 -3.74
C THR A 186 11.41 8.53 -3.64
N ALA A 187 10.97 8.81 -2.41
CA ALA A 187 10.02 9.88 -2.14
C ALA A 187 10.54 11.29 -2.49
N VAL A 188 11.87 11.45 -2.65
CA VAL A 188 12.52 12.73 -2.98
C VAL A 188 12.38 13.05 -4.47
N ASN A 189 12.21 12.03 -5.32
CA ASN A 189 11.86 12.16 -6.74
C ASN A 189 10.58 11.36 -7.01
N PRO A 190 9.42 11.84 -6.53
CA PRO A 190 8.16 11.20 -6.85
C PRO A 190 7.94 11.29 -8.36
N PRO A 191 7.38 10.25 -8.99
CA PRO A 191 7.02 10.31 -10.39
C PRO A 191 6.06 11.49 -10.64
N LYS A 192 6.09 12.08 -11.85
CA LYS A 192 5.24 13.22 -12.28
C LYS A 192 3.72 13.03 -12.12
N TYR A 193 3.28 11.91 -11.54
CA TYR A 193 1.88 11.55 -11.32
C TYR A 193 1.25 12.22 -10.09
N ILE A 194 2.04 12.71 -9.13
CA ILE A 194 1.56 13.61 -8.05
C ILE A 194 1.35 14.99 -8.69
N SER A 195 0.23 15.13 -9.38
CA SER A 195 -0.07 16.31 -10.22
C SER A 195 -1.28 17.08 -9.71
N SER A 196 -2.01 16.53 -8.73
CA SER A 196 -3.23 17.15 -8.20
C SER A 196 -3.19 17.31 -6.68
N ARG A 197 -3.89 18.33 -6.16
CA ARG A 197 -4.09 18.52 -4.72
C ARG A 197 -4.91 17.42 -4.05
N ASP A 198 -5.55 16.56 -4.85
CA ASP A 198 -6.48 15.53 -4.39
C ASP A 198 -5.83 14.14 -4.31
N ASP A 199 -4.54 14.03 -4.64
CA ASP A 199 -3.78 12.78 -4.51
C ASP A 199 -3.51 12.48 -3.02
N ILE A 200 -3.82 11.26 -2.58
CA ILE A 200 -3.69 10.85 -1.18
C ILE A 200 -2.34 10.15 -0.97
N ILE A 201 -1.50 10.68 -0.09
CA ILE A 201 -0.22 10.07 0.26
C ILE A 201 -0.39 9.20 1.49
N ALA A 202 -0.28 7.87 1.31
CA ALA A 202 -0.18 6.92 2.41
C ALA A 202 1.30 6.65 2.67
N ASN A 203 1.80 6.97 3.86
CA ASN A 203 3.22 6.85 4.18
C ASN A 203 3.44 5.78 5.25
N ASN A 204 4.18 4.72 4.92
CA ASN A 204 4.55 3.67 5.87
C ASN A 204 6.00 3.80 6.37
N VAL A 205 6.74 4.85 6.01
CA VAL A 205 8.10 5.06 6.52
C VAL A 205 8.01 5.47 7.98
N ALA A 206 8.40 4.57 8.88
CA ALA A 206 8.54 4.84 10.31
C ALA A 206 9.54 5.98 10.54
N ARG A 207 9.08 7.23 10.57
CA ARG A 207 9.87 8.38 11.02
C ARG A 207 9.41 8.84 12.39
N LYS A 208 10.39 9.05 13.27
CA LYS A 208 10.25 9.80 14.52
C LYS A 208 9.82 11.24 14.16
N PHE A 209 8.63 11.65 14.61
CA PHE A 209 8.01 12.91 14.21
C PHE A 209 8.66 14.13 14.87
N GLY A 210 8.97 15.12 14.04
CA GLY A 210 9.32 16.49 14.42
C GLY A 210 9.11 17.43 13.23
N GLY A 211 7.86 17.91 13.06
CA GLY A 211 7.58 19.15 12.31
C GLY A 211 7.03 19.05 10.88
N ARG A 212 5.77 18.56 10.77
CA ARG A 212 4.77 18.80 9.70
C ARG A 212 5.00 18.27 8.27
N THR A 213 4.25 17.21 7.99
CA THR A 213 3.56 16.89 6.72
C THR A 213 2.25 16.20 7.14
N GLU A 214 1.10 16.53 6.57
CA GLU A 214 -0.14 15.80 6.88
C GLU A 214 -0.15 14.47 6.12
N ALA A 215 0.27 13.42 6.82
CA ALA A 215 0.13 12.02 6.42
C ALA A 215 -1.14 11.46 7.07
N VAL A 216 -1.91 10.67 6.31
CA VAL A 216 -3.01 9.84 6.86
C VAL A 216 -2.48 8.45 7.17
#